data_AF-A0A3D5J472-F1
#
_entry.id   AF-A0A3D5J472-F1
#
_cell.length_a   1.000
_cell.length_b   1.000
_cell.length_c   1.000
_cell.angle_alpha   90.00
_cell.angle_beta   90.00
_cell.angle_gamma   90.00
#
_symmetry.space_group_name_H-M   'P 1'
#
loop_
_entity.id
_entity.type
_entity.pdbx_description
1 polymer ?
#
loop_
_entity_poly.entity_id
_entity_poly.type
_entity_poly.pdbx_seq_one_letter_code
_entity_poly.pdbx_strand_id
1 'polypeptide(L)'
;CSRIVEGLKGLGLMKGDTQEAVNAGAHTLFFQCGLGHFMGMDVHDMENFGEQLVGYTDDLEKSTEFGLKSLRLGKALEEGNVLTVEPGIYFNPFLIDSWKAQGKYTDFVNYDEVEKFKSFGGMRVEEDFLITANGKELLGDPLAKTIQEIEELKNS
;
A
#
# COMPACT_ATOMS: atom_id res chain seq x y z
N CYS A 1 -0.52 -4.01 -6.93
CA CYS A 1 -0.31 -4.94 -5.80
C CYS A 1 0.58 -6.15 -6.10
N SER A 2 0.81 -6.55 -7.37
CA SER A 2 1.59 -7.75 -7.71
C SER A 2 3.02 -7.75 -7.14
N ARG A 3 3.69 -6.60 -7.09
CA ARG A 3 5.03 -6.47 -6.48
C ARG A 3 5.09 -6.86 -5.01
N ILE A 4 4.07 -6.48 -4.23
CA ILE A 4 3.97 -6.87 -2.81
C ILE A 4 3.79 -8.37 -2.70
N VAL A 5 2.91 -8.97 -3.51
CA VAL A 5 2.67 -10.41 -3.52
C VAL A 5 3.93 -11.19 -3.91
N GLU A 6 4.66 -10.74 -4.93
CA GLU A 6 5.94 -11.34 -5.35
C GLU A 6 6.97 -11.31 -4.21
N GLY A 7 7.11 -10.18 -3.52
CA GLY A 7 8.01 -10.05 -2.36
C GLY A 7 7.61 -10.99 -1.22
N LEU A 8 6.33 -11.02 -0.85
CA LEU A 8 5.81 -11.89 0.21
C LEU A 8 5.93 -13.38 -0.15
N LYS A 9 5.82 -13.75 -1.43
CA LYS A 9 6.12 -15.09 -1.93
C LYS A 9 7.60 -15.42 -1.80
N GLY A 10 8.49 -14.48 -2.11
CA GLY A 10 9.93 -14.62 -1.89
C GLY A 10 10.30 -14.87 -0.42
N LEU A 11 9.50 -14.35 0.51
CA LEU A 11 9.62 -14.59 1.96
C LEU A 11 8.90 -15.85 2.45
N GLY A 12 8.18 -16.58 1.58
CA GLY A 12 7.41 -17.79 1.96
C GLY A 12 6.09 -17.52 2.69
N LEU A 13 5.66 -16.25 2.79
CA LEU A 13 4.45 -15.81 3.48
C LEU A 13 3.19 -15.94 2.61
N MET A 14 3.37 -15.86 1.30
CA MET A 14 2.34 -16.10 0.29
C MET A 14 2.77 -17.21 -0.67
N LYS A 15 1.80 -17.77 -1.42
CA LYS A 15 1.99 -18.86 -2.39
C LYS A 15 0.95 -18.76 -3.52
N GLY A 16 0.98 -19.71 -4.47
CA GLY A 16 0.06 -19.74 -5.60
C GLY A 16 0.39 -18.73 -6.70
N ASP A 17 -0.55 -18.50 -7.61
CA ASP A 17 -0.39 -17.51 -8.69
C ASP A 17 -0.50 -16.08 -8.18
N THR A 18 0.38 -15.20 -8.67
CA THR A 18 0.46 -13.81 -8.21
C THR A 18 -0.77 -13.00 -8.65
N GLN A 19 -1.22 -13.17 -9.88
CA GLN A 19 -2.32 -12.38 -10.42
C GLN A 19 -3.66 -12.84 -9.83
N GLU A 20 -3.85 -14.15 -9.67
CA GLU A 20 -5.01 -14.72 -8.98
C GLU A 20 -5.10 -14.22 -7.53
N ALA A 21 -3.99 -14.21 -6.79
CA ALA A 21 -3.95 -13.69 -5.42
C ALA A 21 -4.30 -12.19 -5.35
N VAL A 22 -3.83 -11.40 -6.32
CA VAL A 22 -4.17 -9.96 -6.41
C VAL A 22 -5.64 -9.77 -6.72
N ASN A 23 -6.17 -10.47 -7.72
CA ASN A 23 -7.57 -10.40 -8.13
C ASN A 23 -8.53 -10.86 -7.03
N ALA A 24 -8.13 -11.87 -6.25
CA ALA A 24 -8.88 -12.34 -5.08
C ALA A 24 -8.77 -11.39 -3.87
N GLY A 25 -7.90 -10.38 -3.91
CA GLY A 25 -7.70 -9.45 -2.80
C GLY A 25 -6.87 -10.01 -1.64
N ALA A 26 -6.18 -11.15 -1.79
CA ALA A 26 -5.44 -11.80 -0.71
C ALA A 26 -4.33 -10.93 -0.11
N HIS A 27 -3.70 -10.09 -0.94
CA HIS A 27 -2.67 -9.12 -0.54
C HIS A 27 -3.15 -8.12 0.53
N THR A 28 -4.47 -7.90 0.63
CA THR A 28 -5.05 -6.96 1.59
C THR A 28 -4.94 -7.44 3.03
N LEU A 29 -4.55 -8.71 3.27
CA LEU A 29 -4.12 -9.15 4.60
C LEU A 29 -2.92 -8.35 5.11
N PHE A 30 -2.02 -7.94 4.20
CA PHE A 30 -0.76 -7.27 4.49
C PHE A 30 -0.78 -5.77 4.19
N PHE A 31 -1.63 -5.34 3.25
CA PHE A 31 -1.74 -3.93 2.85
C PHE A 31 -3.22 -3.52 2.72
N GLN A 32 -3.77 -2.95 3.80
CA GLN A 32 -5.20 -2.61 3.93
C GLN A 32 -5.53 -1.16 3.49
N CYS A 33 -4.49 -0.36 3.22
CA CYS A 33 -4.59 1.07 2.95
C CYS A 33 -4.54 1.38 1.45
N GLY A 34 -4.85 2.63 1.09
CA GLY A 34 -4.54 3.17 -0.24
C GLY A 34 -3.04 3.29 -0.48
N LEU A 35 -2.63 3.32 -1.76
CA LEU A 35 -1.21 3.50 -2.13
C LEU A 35 -0.70 4.93 -1.87
N GLY A 36 -1.61 5.90 -1.81
CA GLY A 36 -1.31 7.30 -1.59
C GLY A 36 -2.54 8.18 -1.82
N HIS A 37 -2.31 9.48 -1.69
CA HIS A 37 -3.33 10.53 -1.80
C HIS A 37 -2.72 11.84 -2.29
N PHE A 38 -3.56 12.78 -2.72
CA PHE A 38 -3.09 14.14 -2.97
C PHE A 38 -2.60 14.79 -1.67
N MET A 39 -1.58 15.63 -1.80
CA MET A 39 -1.03 16.43 -0.71
C MET A 39 -0.93 17.89 -1.17
N GLY A 40 -1.26 18.80 -0.27
CA GLY A 40 -1.23 20.24 -0.56
C GLY A 40 -1.26 21.06 0.72
N MET A 41 -2.30 21.88 0.87
CA MET A 41 -2.47 22.63 2.12
C MET A 41 -2.94 21.71 3.26
N ASP A 42 -3.72 20.67 2.93
CA ASP A 42 -4.01 19.58 3.86
C ASP A 42 -3.15 18.36 3.53
N VAL A 43 -2.86 17.53 4.55
CA VAL A 43 -2.09 16.27 4.37
C VAL A 43 -2.83 15.34 3.40
N HIS A 44 -4.11 15.07 3.67
CA HIS A 44 -5.03 14.53 2.67
C HIS A 44 -5.73 15.70 1.99
N ASP A 45 -5.20 16.17 0.87
CA ASP A 45 -5.65 17.43 0.29
C ASP A 45 -7.15 17.40 -0.05
N MET A 46 -7.88 18.43 0.39
CA MET A 46 -9.32 18.58 0.19
C MET A 46 -10.20 17.44 0.74
N GLU A 47 -9.76 16.65 1.73
CA GLU A 47 -10.52 15.50 2.28
C GLU A 47 -11.96 15.90 2.72
N ASN A 48 -12.12 17.09 3.31
CA ASN A 48 -13.42 17.60 3.76
C ASN A 48 -14.41 17.90 2.61
N PHE A 49 -13.93 18.05 1.37
CA PHE A 49 -14.79 18.18 0.20
C PHE A 49 -15.37 16.83 -0.25
N GLY A 50 -14.76 15.73 0.19
CA GLY A 50 -15.17 14.37 -0.10
C GLY A 50 -14.24 13.70 -1.11
N GLU A 51 -13.65 12.57 -0.70
CA GLU A 51 -12.71 11.80 -1.52
C GLU A 51 -13.26 11.45 -2.91
N GLN A 52 -14.57 11.24 -3.03
CA GLN A 52 -15.20 10.85 -4.30
C GLN A 52 -15.18 11.99 -5.32
N LEU A 53 -15.24 13.24 -4.86
CA LEU A 53 -15.16 14.40 -5.76
C LEU A 53 -13.69 14.71 -6.11
N VAL A 54 -12.80 14.51 -5.13
CA VAL A 54 -11.39 14.89 -5.25
C VAL A 54 -10.58 13.83 -5.99
N GLY A 55 -10.67 12.57 -5.58
CA GLY A 55 -9.84 11.47 -6.05
C GLY A 55 -10.47 10.59 -7.13
N TYR A 56 -11.73 10.81 -7.49
CA TYR A 56 -12.48 9.95 -8.43
C TYR A 56 -13.27 10.78 -9.46
N THR A 57 -13.65 10.14 -10.57
CA THR A 57 -14.45 10.78 -11.64
C THR A 57 -15.85 10.19 -11.67
N ASP A 58 -16.77 10.85 -12.37
CA ASP A 58 -18.13 10.34 -12.57
C ASP A 58 -18.13 8.94 -13.21
N ASP A 59 -17.16 8.65 -14.09
CA ASP A 59 -17.00 7.34 -14.74
C ASP A 59 -16.12 6.34 -13.98
N LEU A 60 -15.54 6.73 -12.84
CA LEU A 60 -14.65 5.89 -12.03
C LEU A 60 -15.03 6.00 -10.57
N GLU A 61 -15.92 5.12 -10.13
CA GLU A 61 -16.36 5.08 -8.74
C GLU A 61 -15.34 4.40 -7.83
N LYS A 62 -15.28 4.87 -6.59
CA LYS A 62 -14.47 4.27 -5.54
C LYS A 62 -14.99 2.88 -5.17
N SER A 63 -14.08 1.89 -5.15
CA SER A 63 -14.41 0.53 -4.74
C SER A 63 -14.91 0.46 -3.29
N THR A 64 -15.81 -0.49 -3.01
CA THR A 64 -16.27 -0.80 -1.64
C THR A 64 -15.54 -2.00 -1.04
N GLU A 65 -14.68 -2.67 -1.81
CA GLU A 65 -13.94 -3.84 -1.38
C GLU A 65 -12.89 -3.49 -0.32
N PHE A 66 -12.65 -4.41 0.62
CA PHE A 66 -11.62 -4.22 1.64
C PHE A 66 -10.23 -4.02 1.00
N GLY A 67 -9.43 -3.11 1.54
CA GLY A 67 -8.20 -2.64 0.88
C GLY A 67 -8.47 -1.50 -0.10
N LEU A 68 -9.12 -1.79 -1.22
CA LEU A 68 -9.34 -0.79 -2.29
C LEU A 68 -10.26 0.36 -1.88
N LYS A 69 -11.21 0.13 -0.97
CA LYS A 69 -12.04 1.20 -0.38
C LYS A 69 -11.25 2.23 0.43
N SER A 70 -9.98 1.98 0.71
CA SER A 70 -9.09 2.91 1.39
C SER A 70 -8.27 3.76 0.41
N LEU A 71 -8.35 3.49 -0.90
CA LEU A 71 -7.65 4.28 -1.92
C LEU A 71 -8.29 5.67 -2.02
N ARG A 72 -7.48 6.72 -1.88
CA ARG A 72 -7.96 8.11 -1.89
C ARG A 72 -7.82 8.78 -3.25
N LEU A 73 -7.00 8.22 -4.14
CA LEU A 73 -6.74 8.73 -5.48
C LEU A 73 -6.87 7.61 -6.52
N GLY A 74 -7.96 7.62 -7.28
CA GLY A 74 -8.21 6.74 -8.42
C GLY A 74 -8.08 7.41 -9.79
N LYS A 75 -8.17 8.75 -9.85
CA LYS A 75 -8.00 9.56 -11.08
C LYS A 75 -6.65 9.30 -11.76
N ALA A 76 -6.62 9.56 -13.07
CA ALA A 76 -5.37 9.66 -13.80
C ALA A 76 -4.51 10.80 -13.25
N LEU A 77 -3.19 10.60 -13.27
CA LEU A 77 -2.23 11.62 -12.83
C LEU A 77 -2.06 12.69 -13.90
N GLU A 78 -2.10 13.95 -13.48
CA GLU A 78 -1.93 15.12 -14.35
C GLU A 78 -0.72 15.96 -13.91
N GLU A 79 -0.11 16.70 -14.84
CA GLU A 79 0.96 17.63 -14.53
C GLU A 79 0.52 18.64 -13.47
N GLY A 80 1.38 18.88 -12.48
CA GLY A 80 1.10 19.74 -11.33
C GLY A 80 0.45 19.02 -10.14
N ASN A 81 0.04 17.76 -10.28
CA ASN A 81 -0.42 16.97 -9.14
C ASN A 81 0.72 16.73 -8.16
N VAL A 82 0.44 16.90 -6.86
CA VAL A 82 1.33 16.52 -5.77
C VAL A 82 0.67 15.41 -4.96
N LEU A 83 1.38 14.31 -4.76
CA LEU A 83 0.84 13.12 -4.09
C LEU A 83 1.89 12.34 -3.30
N THR A 84 1.42 11.56 -2.34
CA THR A 84 2.20 10.54 -1.64
C THR A 84 2.28 9.25 -2.45
N VAL A 85 3.39 8.52 -2.29
CA VAL A 85 3.51 7.12 -2.67
C VAL A 85 4.01 6.35 -1.46
N GLU A 86 3.11 5.60 -0.83
CA GLU A 86 3.28 5.09 0.54
C GLU A 86 2.99 3.59 0.72
N PRO A 87 3.59 2.69 -0.09
CA PRO A 87 3.37 1.25 0.09
C PRO A 87 3.81 0.78 1.48
N GLY A 88 3.01 -0.13 2.06
CA GLY A 88 3.29 -0.71 3.37
C GLY A 88 3.02 -2.21 3.43
N ILE A 89 3.62 -2.86 4.43
CA ILE A 89 3.38 -4.26 4.79
C ILE A 89 3.19 -4.31 6.30
N TYR A 90 2.03 -4.81 6.73
CA TYR A 90 1.66 -4.89 8.13
C TYR A 90 1.18 -6.30 8.50
N PHE A 91 1.54 -6.75 9.69
CA PHE A 91 1.14 -8.02 10.27
C PHE A 91 0.17 -7.76 11.42
N ASN A 92 -1.07 -7.39 11.08
CA ASN A 92 -2.11 -7.12 12.07
C ASN A 92 -2.60 -8.45 12.70
N PRO A 93 -2.35 -8.71 14.00
CA PRO A 93 -2.68 -9.99 14.63
C PRO A 93 -4.18 -10.32 14.55
N PHE A 94 -5.04 -9.31 14.73
CA PHE A 94 -6.48 -9.48 14.68
C PHE A 94 -6.97 -9.92 13.30
N LEU A 95 -6.45 -9.31 12.23
CA LEU A 95 -6.81 -9.71 10.86
C LEU A 95 -6.28 -11.11 10.53
N ILE A 96 -5.05 -11.42 10.93
CA ILE A 96 -4.45 -12.75 10.74
C ILE A 96 -5.31 -13.82 11.41
N ASP A 97 -5.65 -13.64 12.69
CA ASP A 97 -6.47 -14.60 13.44
C ASP A 97 -7.86 -14.76 12.85
N SER A 98 -8.52 -13.64 12.56
CA SER A 98 -9.87 -13.63 12.02
C SER A 98 -9.95 -14.33 10.66
N TRP A 99 -9.00 -14.06 9.76
CA TRP A 99 -9.02 -14.62 8.40
C TRP A 99 -8.55 -16.07 8.36
N LYS A 100 -7.59 -16.45 9.21
CA LYS A 100 -7.20 -17.85 9.41
C LYS A 100 -8.40 -18.68 9.89
N ALA A 101 -9.14 -18.20 10.89
CA ALA A 101 -10.33 -18.88 11.40
C ALA A 101 -11.46 -19.00 10.37
N GLN A 102 -11.56 -18.04 9.45
CA GLN A 102 -12.51 -18.06 8.33
C GLN A 102 -12.04 -18.92 7.14
N GLY A 103 -10.81 -19.44 7.14
CA GLY A 103 -10.22 -20.12 5.99
C GLY A 103 -10.03 -19.23 4.77
N LYS A 104 -9.87 -17.91 4.96
CA LYS A 104 -9.75 -16.96 3.85
C LYS A 104 -8.40 -17.10 3.15
N TYR A 105 -8.43 -17.21 1.83
CA TYR A 105 -7.26 -17.17 0.96
C TYR A 105 -6.19 -18.23 1.28
N THR A 106 -6.58 -19.41 1.78
CA THR A 106 -5.64 -20.50 2.14
C THR A 106 -4.81 -21.02 0.97
N ASP A 107 -5.27 -20.79 -0.25
CA ASP A 107 -4.54 -21.10 -1.49
C ASP A 107 -3.42 -20.10 -1.77
N PHE A 108 -3.48 -18.88 -1.20
CA PHE A 108 -2.56 -17.79 -1.45
C PHE A 108 -1.74 -17.36 -0.24
N VAL A 109 -2.21 -17.62 0.98
CA VAL A 109 -1.57 -17.22 2.25
C VAL A 109 -1.05 -18.44 2.98
N ASN A 110 0.20 -18.38 3.42
CA ASN A 110 0.80 -19.40 4.27
C ASN A 110 0.67 -19.00 5.75
N TYR A 111 -0.49 -19.29 6.36
CA TYR A 111 -0.78 -18.83 7.72
C TYR A 111 0.22 -19.33 8.77
N ASP A 112 0.79 -20.53 8.60
CA ASP A 112 1.76 -21.08 9.54
C ASP A 112 3.07 -20.26 9.56
N GLU A 113 3.46 -19.69 8.43
CA GLU A 113 4.59 -18.76 8.35
C GLU A 113 4.20 -17.34 8.77
N VAL A 114 3.04 -16.85 8.35
CA VAL A 114 2.54 -15.50 8.68
C VAL A 114 2.37 -15.30 10.18
N GLU A 115 1.94 -16.32 10.92
CA GLU A 115 1.76 -16.23 12.38
C GLU A 115 3.05 -15.89 13.12
N LYS A 116 4.21 -16.27 12.58
CA LYS A 116 5.53 -15.97 13.17
C LYS A 116 5.85 -14.47 13.18
N PHE A 117 5.15 -13.68 12.35
CA PHE A 117 5.38 -12.24 12.19
C PHE A 117 4.37 -11.37 12.96
N LYS A 118 3.46 -11.94 13.75
CA LYS A 118 2.42 -11.17 14.48
C LYS A 118 2.97 -10.07 15.40
N SER A 119 4.19 -10.22 15.91
CA SER A 119 4.84 -9.21 16.76
C SER A 119 5.66 -8.17 15.98
N PHE A 120 5.81 -8.32 14.65
CA PHE A 120 6.63 -7.43 13.83
C PHE A 120 6.03 -6.03 13.70
N GLY A 121 4.71 -5.91 13.76
CA GLY A 121 4.00 -4.68 13.47
C GLY A 121 3.91 -4.46 11.97
N GLY A 122 4.87 -3.75 11.38
CA GLY A 122 4.91 -3.49 9.95
C GLY A 122 5.88 -2.39 9.56
N MET A 123 5.94 -2.10 8.26
CA MET A 123 6.74 -1.02 7.70
C MET A 123 5.97 -0.29 6.61
N ARG A 124 6.27 0.99 6.44
CA ARG A 124 5.82 1.83 5.34
C ARG A 124 6.97 2.71 4.91
N VAL A 125 7.13 2.89 3.61
CA VAL A 125 8.03 3.89 3.04
C VAL A 125 7.16 4.83 2.23
N GLU A 126 7.24 6.11 2.54
CA GLU A 126 6.36 7.15 2.03
C GLU A 126 7.23 8.29 1.51
N GLU A 127 6.95 8.70 0.27
CA GLU A 127 7.68 9.74 -0.44
C GLU A 127 6.68 10.61 -1.21
N ASP A 128 7.01 11.89 -1.33
CA ASP A 128 6.15 12.89 -1.94
C ASP A 128 6.65 13.21 -3.35
N PHE A 129 5.73 13.23 -4.31
CA PHE A 129 6.06 13.46 -5.71
C PHE A 129 5.21 14.55 -6.33
N LEU A 130 5.86 15.43 -7.09
CA LEU A 130 5.23 16.31 -8.07
C LEU A 130 5.22 15.61 -9.43
N ILE A 131 4.05 15.52 -10.05
CA ILE A 131 3.90 15.05 -11.43
C ILE A 131 4.27 16.19 -12.40
N THR A 132 5.14 15.89 -13.35
CA THR A 132 5.60 16.83 -14.37
C THR A 132 5.13 16.38 -15.74
N ALA A 133 5.19 17.25 -16.76
CA ALA A 133 4.82 16.92 -18.14
C ALA A 133 5.41 15.59 -18.68
N ASN A 134 6.61 15.21 -18.21
CA ASN A 134 7.33 14.03 -18.71
C ASN A 134 7.65 12.99 -17.63
N GLY A 135 7.05 13.08 -16.44
CA GLY A 135 7.32 12.13 -15.36
C GLY A 135 6.96 12.64 -13.98
N LYS A 136 7.93 12.56 -13.06
CA LYS A 136 7.77 12.97 -11.67
C LYS A 136 9.08 13.50 -11.08
N GLU A 137 8.94 14.40 -10.12
CA GLU A 137 10.00 14.95 -9.30
C GLU A 137 9.75 14.55 -7.84
N LEU A 138 10.79 14.07 -7.17
CA LEU A 138 10.73 13.81 -5.73
C LEU A 138 10.79 15.14 -4.99
N LEU A 139 9.90 15.33 -4.02
CA LEU A 139 9.89 16.51 -3.17
C LEU A 139 10.67 16.23 -1.88
N GLY A 140 11.72 17.02 -1.62
CA GLY A 140 12.59 16.86 -0.46
C GLY A 140 13.79 15.95 -0.70
N ASP A 141 14.52 15.68 0.37
CA ASP A 141 15.70 14.82 0.33
C ASP A 141 15.29 13.34 0.29
N PRO A 142 15.91 12.50 -0.56
CA PRO A 142 15.58 11.08 -0.63
C PRO A 142 15.78 10.37 0.72
N LEU A 143 14.79 9.59 1.12
CA LEU A 143 14.93 8.72 2.29
C LEU A 143 15.95 7.61 2.01
N ALA A 144 16.72 7.25 3.04
CA ALA A 144 17.49 6.02 3.08
C ALA A 144 16.55 4.81 2.97
N LYS A 145 16.71 3.99 1.93
CA LYS A 145 15.77 2.89 1.61
C LYS A 145 16.44 1.53 1.63
N THR A 146 17.74 1.47 1.36
CA THR A 146 18.50 0.24 1.47
C THR A 146 18.89 -0.02 2.93
N ILE A 147 19.12 -1.29 3.26
CA ILE A 147 19.58 -1.67 4.60
C ILE A 147 20.88 -0.92 4.94
N GLN A 148 21.81 -0.87 3.99
CA GLN A 148 23.09 -0.19 4.17
C GLN A 148 22.91 1.31 4.47
N GLU A 149 22.12 2.04 3.67
CA GLU A 149 21.89 3.47 3.90
C GLU A 149 21.24 3.73 5.27
N ILE A 150 20.29 2.88 5.68
CA ILE A 150 19.62 3.00 6.98
C ILE A 150 20.61 2.71 8.13
N GLU A 151 21.47 1.71 7.98
CA GLU A 151 22.50 1.39 8.98
C GLU A 151 23.55 2.49 9.09
N GLU A 152 23.96 3.09 7.97
CA GLU A 152 24.88 4.24 7.95
C GLU A 152 24.26 5.46 8.66
N LEU A 153 23.00 5.78 8.36
CA LEU A 153 22.27 6.89 8.99
C LEU A 153 22.08 6.68 10.51
N LYS A 154 21.84 5.45 10.95
CA LYS A 154 21.72 5.15 12.38
C LYS A 154 23.02 5.37 13.15
N ASN A 155 24.16 5.18 12.49
CA ASN A 155 25.48 5.22 13.12
C ASN A 155 26.16 6.60 13.02
N SER A 156 25.54 7.58 12.36
CA SER A 156 25.97 8.98 12.30
C SER A 156 25.47 9.79 13.49
#